data_AF-A0A2M9BYN0-F1
#
_entry.id   AF-A0A2M9BYN0-F1
#
_cell.length_a   1.000
_cell.length_b   1.000
_cell.length_c   1.000
_cell.angle_alpha   90.00
_cell.angle_beta   90.00
_cell.angle_gamma   90.00
#
_symmetry.space_group_name_H-M   'P 1'
#
loop_
_entity.id
_entity.type
_entity.pdbx_description
1 polymer ?
#
loop_
_entity_poly.entity_id
_entity_poly.type
_entity_poly.pdbx_seq_one_letter_code
_entity_poly.pdbx_strand_id
1 'polypeptide(L)'
;MGEQDRGYHADRIKISYWDALGNETVRYFAANLPEEEIPEIIDCPSSGLPAGRDKENPPEVAKLEPYKTHLAYVKERRTEEEAATLLEEALQQLRARRGTLSAQN
;
A
#
# COMPACT_ATOMS: atom_id res chain seq x y z
N MET A 1 -44.21 -22.97 -9.86
CA MET A 1 -44.93 -21.68 -9.88
C MET A 1 -44.02 -20.68 -9.19
N GLY A 2 -43.52 -19.68 -9.90
CA GLY A 2 -42.62 -18.64 -9.36
C GLY A 2 -41.38 -18.40 -10.23
N GLU A 3 -41.36 -17.22 -10.88
CA GLU A 3 -40.25 -16.60 -11.62
C GLU A 3 -39.89 -17.19 -12.99
N GLN A 4 -40.85 -17.27 -13.93
CA GLN A 4 -40.58 -17.46 -15.36
C GLN A 4 -40.63 -16.18 -16.20
N ASP A 5 -40.61 -15.00 -15.55
CA ASP A 5 -40.64 -13.74 -16.28
C ASP A 5 -39.59 -12.78 -15.71
N ARG A 6 -38.38 -12.79 -16.28
CA ARG A 6 -37.29 -11.89 -15.87
C ARG A 6 -37.46 -10.46 -16.41
N GLY A 7 -38.66 -10.10 -16.85
CA GLY A 7 -39.04 -8.75 -17.26
C GLY A 7 -38.17 -8.18 -18.38
N TYR A 8 -38.34 -6.88 -18.64
CA TYR A 8 -37.50 -6.14 -19.56
C TYR A 8 -36.10 -5.96 -18.96
N HIS A 9 -35.08 -6.50 -19.62
CA HIS A 9 -33.69 -6.22 -19.26
C HIS A 9 -33.31 -4.84 -19.81
N ALA A 10 -33.03 -3.90 -18.91
CA ALA A 10 -32.47 -2.60 -19.29
C ALA A 10 -31.14 -2.79 -20.02
N ASP A 11 -30.92 -2.00 -21.07
CA ASP A 11 -29.68 -1.98 -21.83
C ASP A 11 -28.49 -1.65 -20.92
N ARG A 12 -27.33 -2.23 -21.23
CA ARG A 12 -26.11 -2.06 -20.44
C ARG A 12 -24.94 -1.71 -21.34
N ILE A 13 -24.04 -0.92 -20.79
CA ILE A 13 -22.74 -0.59 -21.38
C ILE A 13 -21.64 -1.34 -20.63
N LYS A 14 -20.63 -1.78 -21.38
CA LYS A 14 -19.43 -2.45 -20.86
C LYS A 14 -18.32 -1.41 -20.75
N ILE A 15 -17.76 -1.25 -19.56
CA ILE A 15 -16.59 -0.40 -19.30
C ILE A 15 -15.47 -1.26 -18.76
N SER A 16 -14.27 -1.10 -19.33
CA SER A 16 -13.06 -1.78 -18.90
C SER A 16 -12.17 -0.83 -18.10
N TYR A 17 -11.55 -1.37 -17.05
CA TYR A 17 -10.63 -0.66 -16.18
C TYR A 17 -9.32 -1.44 -16.07
N TRP A 18 -8.19 -0.77 -16.15
CA TRP A 18 -6.87 -1.38 -16.06
C TRP A 18 -6.10 -0.84 -14.86
N ASP A 19 -5.54 -1.75 -14.06
CA ASP A 19 -4.62 -1.39 -12.98
C ASP A 19 -3.16 -1.30 -13.48
N ALA A 20 -2.28 -0.80 -12.62
CA ALA A 20 -0.85 -0.67 -12.92
C ALA A 20 -0.12 -2.01 -13.19
N LEU A 21 -0.75 -3.16 -12.92
CA LEU A 21 -0.21 -4.49 -13.26
C LEU A 21 -0.73 -5.01 -14.60
N GLY A 22 -1.60 -4.25 -15.29
CA GLY A 22 -2.21 -4.62 -16.55
C GLY A 22 -3.43 -5.53 -16.42
N ASN A 23 -3.97 -5.74 -15.21
CA ASN A 23 -5.18 -6.52 -15.01
C ASN A 23 -6.39 -5.73 -15.52
N GLU A 24 -7.20 -6.35 -16.38
CA GLU A 24 -8.46 -5.77 -16.83
C GLU A 24 -9.61 -6.18 -15.90
N THR A 25 -10.35 -5.19 -15.40
CA THR A 25 -11.61 -5.37 -14.70
C THR A 25 -12.74 -4.81 -15.54
N VAL A 26 -13.68 -5.68 -15.94
CA VAL A 26 -14.87 -5.28 -16.69
C VAL A 26 -16.04 -5.03 -15.74
N ARG A 27 -16.69 -3.87 -15.86
CA ARG A 27 -17.94 -3.53 -15.16
C ARG A 27 -19.04 -3.21 -16.17
N TYR A 28 -20.27 -3.53 -15.80
CA TYR A 28 -21.45 -3.22 -16.60
C TYR A 28 -22.29 -2.18 -15.88
N PHE A 29 -22.67 -1.13 -16.59
CA PHE A 29 -23.54 -0.06 -16.09
C PHE A 29 -24.81 0.00 -16.94
N ALA A 30 -25.88 0.60 -16.41
CA ALA A 30 -27.08 0.84 -17.20
C ALA A 30 -26.76 1.81 -18.35
N ALA A 31 -27.27 1.56 -19.55
CA ALA A 31 -26.94 2.36 -20.73
C ALA A 31 -27.52 3.78 -20.70
N ASN A 32 -28.51 4.03 -19.84
CA ASN A 32 -29.10 5.35 -19.61
C ASN A 32 -28.44 6.11 -18.44
N LEU A 33 -27.41 5.53 -17.81
CA LEU A 33 -26.64 6.20 -16.78
C LEU A 33 -25.77 7.28 -17.43
N PRO A 34 -25.77 8.53 -16.94
CA PRO A 34 -24.85 9.56 -17.43
C PRO A 34 -23.39 9.13 -17.28
N GLU A 35 -22.54 9.50 -18.24
CA GLU A 35 -21.12 9.10 -18.27
C GLU A 35 -20.36 9.59 -17.03
N GLU A 36 -20.72 10.77 -16.53
CA GLU A 36 -20.18 11.40 -15.33
C GLU A 36 -20.53 10.65 -14.03
N GLU A 37 -21.59 9.83 -14.03
CA GLU A 37 -21.96 8.99 -12.89
C GLU A 37 -21.22 7.63 -12.89
N ILE A 38 -20.64 7.24 -14.03
CA ILE A 38 -19.79 6.07 -14.10
C ILE A 38 -18.47 6.42 -13.41
N PRO A 39 -17.93 5.59 -12.50
CA PRO A 39 -16.64 5.87 -11.85
C PRO A 39 -15.50 5.89 -12.86
N GLU A 40 -14.60 6.88 -12.81
CA GLU A 40 -13.39 6.90 -13.64
C GLU A 40 -12.34 5.89 -13.16
N ILE A 41 -12.29 5.70 -11.84
CA ILE A 41 -11.36 4.81 -11.15
C ILE A 41 -12.16 3.87 -10.24
N ILE A 42 -11.75 2.60 -10.20
CA ILE A 42 -12.27 1.58 -9.28
C ILE A 42 -11.12 0.84 -8.60
N ASP A 43 -11.39 0.15 -7.50
CA ASP A 43 -10.45 -0.84 -6.97
C ASP A 43 -10.53 -2.13 -7.79
N CYS A 44 -9.38 -2.59 -8.27
CA CYS A 44 -9.25 -3.86 -8.98
C CYS A 44 -9.46 -5.02 -7.98
N PRO A 45 -10.43 -5.93 -8.20
CA PRO A 45 -10.71 -7.03 -7.29
C PRO A 45 -9.58 -8.05 -7.21
N SER A 46 -8.70 -8.11 -8.22
CA SER A 46 -7.58 -9.05 -8.26
C SER A 46 -6.34 -8.56 -7.51
N SER A 47 -6.02 -7.27 -7.59
CA SER A 47 -4.78 -6.70 -7.04
C SER A 47 -5.01 -5.75 -5.85
N GLY A 48 -6.22 -5.21 -5.69
CA GLY A 48 -6.52 -4.12 -4.76
C GLY A 48 -5.96 -2.76 -5.18
N LEU A 49 -5.33 -2.68 -6.36
CA LEU A 49 -4.81 -1.42 -6.91
C LEU A 49 -5.93 -0.61 -7.56
N PRO A 50 -5.80 0.73 -7.64
CA PRO A 50 -6.69 1.53 -8.45
C PRO A 50 -6.57 1.10 -9.92
N ALA A 51 -7.71 1.08 -10.61
CA ALA A 51 -7.82 0.76 -12.02
C ALA A 51 -8.64 1.84 -12.74
N GLY A 52 -8.12 2.33 -13.86
CA GLY A 52 -8.71 3.44 -14.63
C GLY A 52 -9.12 3.01 -16.03
N ARG A 53 -9.89 3.85 -16.73
CA ARG A 53 -10.41 3.52 -18.09
C ARG A 53 -9.39 3.66 -19.22
N ASP A 54 -8.23 4.25 -18.97
CA ASP A 54 -7.13 4.31 -19.94
C ASP A 54 -6.13 3.17 -19.66
N LYS A 55 -6.03 2.24 -20.61
CA LYS A 55 -5.12 1.09 -20.53
C LYS A 55 -3.66 1.51 -20.57
N GLU A 56 -3.32 2.53 -21.34
CA GLU A 56 -1.93 2.96 -21.55
C GLU A 56 -1.45 3.87 -20.41
N ASN A 57 -2.38 4.44 -19.64
CA ASN A 57 -2.09 5.30 -18.50
C ASN A 57 -2.92 4.88 -17.26
N PRO A 58 -2.70 3.65 -16.72
CA PRO A 58 -3.43 3.19 -15.55
C PRO A 58 -3.05 4.03 -14.32
N PRO A 59 -3.97 4.25 -13.37
CA PRO A 59 -3.70 5.00 -12.16
C PRO A 59 -2.71 4.26 -11.27
N GLU A 60 -1.78 5.00 -10.66
CA GLU A 60 -0.82 4.48 -9.70
C GLU A 60 -1.31 4.70 -8.26
N VAL A 61 -0.93 3.80 -7.35
CA VAL A 61 -1.15 3.99 -5.92
C VAL A 61 -0.32 5.18 -5.46
N ALA A 62 -0.97 6.15 -4.82
CA ALA A 62 -0.26 7.24 -4.16
C ALA A 62 0.71 6.64 -3.13
N LYS A 63 2.00 6.97 -3.25
CA LYS A 63 3.01 6.53 -2.29
C LYS A 63 2.64 7.08 -0.92
N LEU A 64 2.25 6.19 -0.01
CA LEU A 64 2.04 6.56 1.38
C LEU A 64 3.36 7.03 1.97
N GLU A 65 3.33 8.13 2.72
CA GLU A 65 4.47 8.53 3.51
C GLU A 65 4.82 7.40 4.50
N PRO A 66 6.10 7.01 4.62
CA PRO A 66 6.48 5.94 5.52
C PRO A 66 6.04 6.24 6.96
N TYR A 67 5.42 5.26 7.61
CA TYR A 67 5.16 5.37 9.05
C TYR A 67 6.46 5.54 9.82
N LYS A 68 6.36 6.26 10.93
CA LYS A 68 7.50 6.52 11.79
C LYS A 68 8.04 5.24 12.41
N THR A 69 9.34 4.98 12.21
CA THR A 69 10.00 3.78 12.73
C THR A 69 10.38 3.93 14.21
N HIS A 70 10.62 2.81 14.90
CA HIS A 70 11.16 2.84 16.27
C HIS A 70 12.46 3.65 16.36
N LEU A 71 13.35 3.50 15.38
CA LEU A 71 14.60 4.27 15.31
C LEU A 71 14.33 5.77 15.17
N ALA A 72 13.34 6.17 14.35
CA ALA A 72 12.97 7.57 14.22
C ALA A 72 12.47 8.16 15.55
N TYR A 73 11.64 7.42 16.30
CA TYR A 73 11.25 7.83 17.66
C TYR A 73 12.44 7.96 18.60
N VAL A 74 13.43 7.07 18.52
CA VAL A 74 14.64 7.16 19.34
C VAL A 74 15.45 8.41 19.00
N LYS A 75 15.63 8.70 17.70
CA LYS A 75 16.41 9.86 17.21
C LYS A 75 15.81 11.21 17.59
N GLU A 76 14.50 11.30 17.81
CA GLU A 76 13.89 12.55 18.27
C GLU A 76 14.17 12.90 19.73
N ARG A 77 14.56 11.90 20.53
CA ARG A 77 14.79 12.05 21.97
C ARG A 77 16.23 11.76 22.40
N ARG A 78 17.10 11.38 21.45
CA ARG A 78 18.50 11.08 21.69
C ARG A 78 19.36 11.68 20.61
N THR A 79 20.47 12.29 21.01
CA THR A 79 21.47 12.79 20.06
C THR A 79 22.38 11.66 19.57
N GLU A 80 23.18 11.95 18.54
CA GLU A 80 24.16 10.99 18.03
C GLU A 80 25.25 10.68 19.08
N GLU A 81 25.65 11.67 19.87
CA GLU A 81 26.65 11.51 20.94
C GLU A 81 26.14 10.61 22.07
N GLU A 82 24.87 10.78 22.48
CA GLU A 82 24.24 9.91 23.48
C GLU A 82 24.11 8.47 22.96
N ALA A 83 23.78 8.29 21.69
CA ALA A 83 23.71 6.98 21.05
C ALA A 83 25.08 6.30 21.00
N ALA A 84 26.14 7.05 20.67
CA ALA A 84 27.52 6.53 20.66
C ALA A 84 27.98 6.11 22.06
N THR A 85 27.65 6.92 23.08
CA THR A 85 27.97 6.60 24.49
C THR A 85 27.29 5.32 24.94
N LEU A 86 25.98 5.17 24.66
CA LEU A 86 25.23 3.95 24.97
C LEU A 86 25.80 2.70 24.26
N LEU A 87 26.25 2.87 23.01
CA LEU A 87 26.88 1.77 22.27
C LEU A 87 28.20 1.35 22.91
N GLU A 88 29.06 2.30 23.28
CA GLU A 88 30.34 2.02 23.92
C GLU A 88 30.15 1.28 25.26
N GLU A 89 29.22 1.74 26.09
CA GLU A 89 28.86 1.08 27.36
C GLU A 89 28.41 -0.37 27.14
N ALA A 90 27.53 -0.60 26.16
CA ALA A 90 27.05 -1.94 25.83
C ALA A 90 28.18 -2.85 25.31
N LEU A 91 29.08 -2.31 24.50
CA LEU A 91 30.25 -3.04 24.00
C LEU A 91 31.24 -3.39 25.12
N GLN A 92 31.46 -2.49 26.07
CA GLN A 92 32.30 -2.76 27.24
C GLN A 92 31.70 -3.89 28.09
N GLN A 93 30.40 -3.85 28.38
CA GLN A 93 29.71 -4.93 29.10
C GLN A 93 29.81 -6.27 28.35
N LEU A 94 29.64 -6.26 27.02
CA LEU A 94 29.79 -7.45 26.19
C LEU A 94 31.20 -8.04 26.25
N ARG A 95 32.24 -7.18 26.18
CA ARG A 95 33.65 -7.59 26.27
C ARG A 95 33.97 -8.16 27.65
N ALA A 96 33.46 -7.55 28.72
CA ALA A 96 33.58 -8.05 30.09
C ALA A 96 33.00 -9.46 30.22
N ARG A 97 31.77 -9.66 29.74
CA ARG A 97 31.10 -10.97 29.75
C ARG A 97 31.84 -12.02 28.94
N ARG A 98 32.49 -11.63 27.83
CA ARG A 98 33.26 -12.53 26.96
C ARG A 98 34.69 -12.82 27.47
N GLY A 99 35.12 -12.21 28.57
CA GLY A 99 36.46 -12.39 29.14
C GLY A 99 37.59 -11.79 28.30
N THR A 100 37.27 -10.91 27.33
CA THR A 100 38.26 -10.28 26.42
C THR A 100 38.80 -8.96 26.96
N LEU A 101 38.41 -8.54 28.16
CA LEU A 101 39.07 -7.44 28.86
C LEU A 101 40.39 -7.97 29.44
N SER A 102 41.41 -8.03 28.58
CA SER A 102 42.79 -8.14 29.06
C SER A 102 43.06 -6.93 29.95
N ALA A 103 43.53 -7.17 31.17
CA ALA A 103 44.03 -6.14 32.05
C ALA A 103 45.08 -5.31 31.28
N GLN A 104 44.77 -4.05 31.00
CA GLN A 104 45.76 -3.10 30.54
C GLN A 104 46.53 -2.68 31.80
N ASN A 105 47.72 -3.26 31.96
CA ASN A 105 48.80 -2.69 32.78
C ASN A 105 49.39 -1.46 32.07
#